data_AF-A0A356GKY6-F1
#
_entry.id   AF-A0A356GKY6-F1
#
_cell.length_a   1.000
_cell.length_b   1.000
_cell.length_c   1.000
_cell.angle_alpha   90.00
_cell.angle_beta   90.00
_cell.angle_gamma   90.00
#
_symmetry.space_group_name_H-M   'P 1'
#
loop_
_entity.id
_entity.type
_entity.pdbx_description
1 polymer ?
#
loop_
_entity_poly.entity_id
_entity_poly.type
_entity_poly.pdbx_seq_one_letter_code
_entity_poly.pdbx_strand_id
1 'polypeptide(L)'
;MFKLKLLLQVKDVLNQFPEANRFSLTGPFDKNINALNPYGIYRITKENADYILSQLTEVSMDFFKASYNTFKEEDKKNLPPFNELVENIKLESLNHVQASIRNDFKDHIPINDLFMDEKTLFTHPPQLYHFYHHFEHLFSTYLLQIEHMLKHGRHRDLDDVFEDEKYKDLKLACISKELTYVWHSTISNRLSVLYTFELGESSKAWLLKQEDVFGLSDLEDLALYKDDEILFSSNTHEKMYKDVRTDEDYSYLED
;
A
#
# COMPACT_ATOMS: atom_id res chain seq x y z
N MET A 1 -26.66 -27.26 -0.39
CA MET A 1 -25.37 -27.89 -0.04
C MET A 1 -24.52 -26.77 0.52
N PHE A 2 -24.30 -26.73 1.84
CA PHE A 2 -23.50 -25.67 2.47
C PHE A 2 -22.04 -25.89 2.08
N LYS A 3 -21.47 -25.03 1.22
CA LYS A 3 -20.01 -24.99 1.03
C LYS A 3 -19.43 -24.48 2.35
N LEU A 4 -18.65 -25.31 3.03
CA LEU A 4 -17.95 -24.94 4.25
C LEU A 4 -16.97 -23.82 3.89
N LYS A 5 -17.10 -22.67 4.55
CA LYS A 5 -16.17 -21.55 4.50
C LYS A 5 -14.84 -22.02 5.09
N LEU A 6 -13.85 -22.40 4.27
CA LEU A 6 -12.50 -22.66 4.77
C LEU A 6 -11.78 -21.32 4.87
N LEU A 7 -12.07 -20.60 5.95
CA LEU A 7 -11.31 -19.42 6.35
C LEU A 7 -9.83 -19.82 6.52
N LEU A 8 -8.89 -19.07 5.93
CA LEU A 8 -7.46 -19.31 6.11
C LEU A 8 -7.08 -18.97 7.56
N GLN A 9 -7.09 -20.00 8.41
CA GLN A 9 -6.88 -19.86 9.84
C GLN A 9 -5.45 -19.39 10.11
N VAL A 10 -5.29 -18.44 11.04
CA VAL A 10 -3.95 -17.97 11.46
C VAL A 10 -3.08 -19.13 11.96
N LYS A 11 -3.69 -20.10 12.65
CA LYS A 11 -3.00 -21.30 13.12
C LYS A 11 -2.38 -22.12 11.99
N ASP A 12 -3.09 -22.27 10.87
CA ASP A 12 -2.61 -23.08 9.75
C ASP A 12 -1.45 -22.37 9.04
N VAL A 13 -1.56 -21.06 8.85
CA VAL A 13 -0.48 -20.23 8.32
C VAL A 13 0.77 -20.31 9.22
N LEU A 14 0.63 -20.13 10.53
CA LEU A 14 1.77 -20.24 11.46
C LEU A 14 2.42 -21.64 11.48
N ASN A 15 1.65 -22.70 11.19
CA ASN A 15 2.19 -24.06 11.07
C ASN A 15 2.89 -24.31 9.72
N GLN A 16 2.48 -23.60 8.66
CA GLN A 16 3.07 -23.66 7.32
C GLN A 16 4.39 -22.88 7.22
N PHE A 17 4.59 -21.89 8.10
CA PHE A 17 5.79 -21.05 8.18
C PHE A 17 6.42 -21.09 9.59
N PRO A 18 6.84 -22.27 10.10
CA PRO A 18 7.41 -22.40 11.45
C PRO A 18 8.75 -21.66 11.63
N GLU A 19 9.42 -21.31 10.52
CA GLU A 19 10.67 -20.57 10.47
C GLU A 19 10.50 -19.06 10.71
N ALA A 20 9.28 -18.54 10.61
CA ALA A 20 9.00 -17.11 10.79
C ALA A 20 9.43 -16.63 12.18
N ASN A 21 10.12 -15.49 12.23
CA ASN A 21 10.56 -14.86 13.49
C ASN A 21 9.97 -13.46 13.69
N ARG A 22 9.28 -12.91 12.70
CA ARG A 22 8.59 -11.62 12.78
C ARG A 22 7.27 -11.68 12.02
N PHE A 23 6.38 -10.76 12.35
CA PHE A 23 5.20 -10.48 11.55
C PHE A 23 4.91 -8.99 11.52
N SER A 24 4.16 -8.54 10.52
CA SER A 24 3.68 -7.17 10.45
C SER A 24 2.16 -7.10 10.31
N LEU A 25 1.59 -6.02 10.83
CA LEU A 25 0.20 -5.64 10.63
C LEU A 25 0.12 -4.16 10.25
N THR A 26 -0.83 -3.82 9.41
CA THR A 26 -1.07 -2.45 8.96
C THR A 26 -2.29 -1.88 9.67
N GLY A 27 -2.25 -0.62 10.09
CA GLY A 27 -3.41 0.06 10.66
C GLY A 27 -3.54 1.50 10.15
N PRO A 28 -4.74 2.11 10.22
CA PRO A 28 -4.92 3.47 9.74
C PRO A 28 -4.13 4.47 10.61
N PHE A 29 -3.42 5.40 9.97
CA PHE A 29 -2.82 6.53 10.69
C PHE A 29 -3.86 7.54 11.18
N ASP A 30 -4.97 7.69 10.46
CA ASP A 30 -6.08 8.54 10.89
C ASP A 30 -7.44 7.88 10.62
N LYS A 31 -8.20 7.66 11.70
CA LYS A 31 -9.57 7.12 11.63
C LYS A 31 -10.63 8.22 11.44
N ASN A 32 -10.25 9.50 11.53
CA ASN A 32 -11.16 10.65 11.47
C ASN A 32 -11.27 11.27 10.06
N ILE A 33 -10.85 10.54 9.02
CA ILE A 33 -11.04 10.98 7.64
C ILE A 33 -12.54 11.05 7.34
N ASN A 34 -13.02 12.25 7.03
CA ASN A 34 -14.43 12.52 6.73
C ASN A 34 -14.57 13.75 5.83
N ALA A 35 -15.80 14.11 5.45
CA ALA A 35 -16.05 15.25 4.55
C ALA A 35 -15.49 16.60 5.06
N LEU A 36 -15.31 16.77 6.37
CA LEU A 36 -14.72 18.00 6.95
C LEU A 36 -13.19 17.92 7.05
N ASN A 37 -12.63 16.71 7.10
CA ASN A 37 -11.19 16.46 7.24
C ASN A 37 -10.78 15.37 6.24
N PRO A 38 -10.80 15.66 4.92
CA PRO A 38 -10.60 14.64 3.88
C PRO A 38 -9.19 14.02 3.89
N TYR A 39 -8.22 14.68 4.53
CA TYR A 39 -6.83 14.22 4.64
C TYR A 39 -6.45 13.80 6.06
N GLY A 40 -7.42 13.71 6.97
CA GLY A 40 -7.19 13.50 8.39
C GLY A 40 -7.03 14.80 9.17
N ILE A 41 -6.72 14.66 10.47
CA ILE A 41 -6.57 15.73 11.45
C ILE A 41 -5.18 15.73 12.09
N TYR A 42 -4.41 14.67 11.92
CA TYR A 42 -3.09 14.51 12.53
C TYR A 42 -1.96 15.00 11.66
N ARG A 43 -0.93 15.50 12.33
CA ARG A 43 0.28 16.06 11.75
C ARG A 43 1.33 14.99 11.55
N ILE A 44 2.04 15.06 10.42
CA ILE A 44 3.30 14.35 10.20
C ILE A 44 4.48 15.33 10.22
N THR A 45 5.67 14.83 10.53
CA THR A 45 6.90 15.63 10.43
C THR A 45 7.40 15.68 8.99
N LYS A 46 8.36 16.57 8.72
CA LYS A 46 9.01 16.64 7.42
C LYS A 46 9.81 15.37 7.14
N GLU A 47 10.50 14.87 8.16
CA GLU A 47 11.29 13.64 8.09
C GLU A 47 10.41 12.45 7.70
N ASN A 48 9.21 12.34 8.30
CA ASN A 48 8.24 11.33 7.92
C ASN A 48 7.81 11.49 6.45
N ALA A 49 7.49 12.71 6.02
CA ALA A 49 7.07 12.98 4.65
C ALA A 49 8.17 12.62 3.64
N ASP A 50 9.41 13.02 3.89
CA ASP A 50 10.56 12.72 3.04
C ASP A 50 10.80 11.20 2.94
N TYR A 51 10.68 10.47 4.06
CA TYR A 51 10.78 9.01 4.09
C TYR A 51 9.68 8.33 3.28
N ILE A 52 8.42 8.69 3.51
CA ILE A 52 7.25 8.13 2.82
C ILE A 52 7.36 8.34 1.30
N LEU A 53 7.76 9.54 0.87
CA LEU A 53 7.92 9.86 -0.55
C LEU A 53 9.10 9.11 -1.19
N SER A 54 10.18 8.89 -0.44
CA SER A 54 11.29 8.06 -0.88
C SER A 54 10.83 6.61 -1.12
N GLN A 55 10.10 6.02 -0.17
CA GLN A 55 9.58 4.66 -0.30
C GLN A 55 8.64 4.51 -1.50
N LEU A 56 7.69 5.44 -1.65
CA LEU A 56 6.79 5.46 -2.80
C LEU A 56 7.57 5.55 -4.12
N THR A 57 8.57 6.42 -4.19
CA THR A 57 9.37 6.59 -5.42
C THR A 57 10.13 5.31 -5.77
N GLU A 58 10.76 4.67 -4.80
CA GLU A 58 11.52 3.42 -4.99
C GLU A 58 10.62 2.30 -5.51
N VAL A 59 9.52 2.03 -4.80
CA VAL A 59 8.58 0.96 -5.14
C VAL A 59 7.95 1.18 -6.51
N SER A 60 7.58 2.43 -6.84
CA SER A 60 7.03 2.76 -8.15
C SER A 60 8.03 2.58 -9.27
N MET A 61 9.29 2.97 -9.07
CA MET A 61 10.34 2.78 -10.08
C MET A 61 10.62 1.30 -10.33
N ASP A 62 10.63 0.47 -9.28
CA ASP A 62 10.79 -0.97 -9.40
C ASP A 62 9.60 -1.60 -10.15
N PHE A 63 8.37 -1.21 -9.80
CA PHE A 63 7.16 -1.63 -10.50
C PHE A 63 7.19 -1.24 -11.98
N PHE A 64 7.51 0.03 -12.30
CA PHE A 64 7.61 0.52 -13.67
C PHE A 64 8.66 -0.23 -14.46
N LYS A 65 9.82 -0.49 -13.86
CA LYS A 65 10.90 -1.22 -14.52
C LYS A 65 10.49 -2.66 -14.78
N ALA A 66 9.87 -3.33 -13.80
CA ALA A 66 9.34 -4.67 -13.97
C ALA A 66 8.30 -4.73 -15.11
N SER A 67 7.33 -3.81 -15.09
CA SER A 67 6.31 -3.67 -16.13
C SER A 67 6.92 -3.42 -17.51
N TYR A 68 7.83 -2.45 -17.63
CA TYR A 68 8.53 -2.13 -18.88
C TYR A 68 9.29 -3.32 -19.45
N ASN A 69 9.91 -4.13 -18.59
CA ASN A 69 10.65 -5.32 -19.03
C ASN A 69 9.74 -6.38 -19.67
N THR A 70 8.45 -6.42 -19.33
CA THR A 70 7.46 -7.31 -19.95
C THR A 70 7.01 -6.86 -21.34
N PHE A 71 7.30 -5.63 -21.74
CA PHE A 71 6.88 -5.11 -23.04
C PHE A 71 7.57 -5.86 -24.17
N LYS A 72 6.88 -6.02 -25.30
CA LYS A 72 7.49 -6.62 -26.47
C LYS A 72 8.55 -5.68 -27.05
N GLU A 73 9.58 -6.26 -27.66
CA GLU A 73 10.65 -5.48 -28.29
C GLU A 73 10.17 -4.58 -29.43
N GLU A 74 9.07 -4.94 -30.11
CA GLU A 74 8.42 -4.09 -31.11
C GLU A 74 7.82 -2.81 -30.50
N ASP A 75 7.22 -2.91 -29.32
CA ASP A 75 6.66 -1.76 -28.60
C ASP A 75 7.78 -0.87 -28.05
N LYS A 76 8.82 -1.47 -27.46
CA LYS A 76 9.97 -0.74 -26.90
C LYS A 76 10.71 0.11 -27.94
N LYS A 77 10.77 -0.34 -29.20
CA LYS A 77 11.41 0.42 -30.29
C LYS A 77 10.76 1.78 -30.58
N ASN A 78 9.48 1.91 -30.28
CA ASN A 78 8.73 3.15 -30.50
C ASN A 78 8.70 4.05 -29.25
N LEU A 79 9.35 3.62 -28.17
CA LEU A 79 9.42 4.36 -26.91
C LEU A 79 10.81 4.96 -26.72
N PRO A 80 10.91 6.11 -26.02
CA PRO A 80 12.19 6.61 -25.56
C PRO A 80 12.81 5.65 -24.53
N PRO A 81 14.11 5.81 -24.22
CA PRO A 81 14.75 5.07 -23.14
C PRO A 81 13.96 5.16 -21.83
N PHE A 82 13.92 4.08 -21.06
CA PHE A 82 13.06 3.94 -19.88
C PHE A 82 13.05 5.17 -18.94
N ASN A 83 14.22 5.71 -18.58
CA ASN A 83 14.28 6.88 -17.69
C ASN A 83 13.64 8.13 -18.29
N GLU A 84 13.79 8.33 -19.61
CA GLU A 84 13.20 9.45 -20.33
C GLU A 84 11.69 9.26 -20.49
N LEU A 85 11.23 8.03 -20.77
CA LEU A 85 9.82 7.67 -20.81
C LEU A 85 9.12 8.02 -19.50
N VAL A 86 9.68 7.54 -18.37
CA VAL A 86 9.12 7.75 -17.04
C VAL A 86 9.05 9.24 -16.70
N GLU A 87 10.11 10.00 -16.97
CA GLU A 87 10.13 11.44 -16.67
C GLU A 87 9.14 12.22 -17.56
N ASN A 88 9.00 11.87 -18.84
CA ASN A 88 8.01 12.50 -19.72
C ASN A 88 6.57 12.24 -19.25
N ILE A 89 6.23 10.99 -18.89
CA ILE A 89 4.91 10.64 -18.35
C ILE A 89 4.67 11.39 -17.04
N LYS A 90 5.65 11.41 -16.12
CA LYS A 90 5.56 12.13 -14.85
C LYS A 90 5.29 13.62 -15.05
N LEU A 91 6.01 14.27 -15.98
CA LEU A 91 5.82 15.68 -16.29
C LEU A 91 4.44 15.97 -16.89
N GLU A 92 3.98 15.12 -17.80
CA GLU A 92 2.63 15.22 -18.37
C GLU A 92 1.55 15.08 -17.29
N SER A 93 1.65 14.06 -16.44
CA SER A 93 0.74 13.86 -15.29
C SER A 93 0.75 15.03 -14.32
N LEU A 94 1.93 15.58 -14.00
CA LEU A 94 2.04 16.76 -13.13
C LEU A 94 1.32 17.96 -13.73
N ASN A 95 1.56 18.24 -15.02
CA ASN A 95 0.93 19.37 -15.71
C ASN A 95 -0.59 19.21 -15.77
N HIS A 96 -1.08 18.00 -16.03
CA HIS A 96 -2.50 17.67 -16.05
C HIS A 96 -3.18 17.90 -14.70
N VAL A 97 -2.60 17.39 -13.61
CA VAL A 97 -3.14 17.57 -12.26
C VAL A 97 -3.12 19.05 -11.86
N GLN A 98 -2.03 19.77 -12.15
CA GLN A 98 -1.95 21.21 -11.88
C GLN A 98 -2.95 22.05 -12.69
N ALA A 99 -3.28 21.64 -13.92
CA ALA A 99 -4.34 22.27 -14.69
C ALA A 99 -5.72 22.01 -14.07
N SER A 100 -5.94 20.79 -13.58
CA SER A 100 -7.19 20.37 -12.96
C SER A 100 -7.47 21.07 -11.62
N ILE A 101 -6.45 21.22 -10.77
CA ILE A 101 -6.54 22.00 -9.51
C ILE A 101 -6.93 23.46 -9.79
N ARG A 102 -6.34 24.07 -10.84
CA ARG A 102 -6.65 25.46 -11.22
C ARG A 102 -8.10 25.66 -11.68
N ASN A 103 -8.74 24.61 -12.17
CA ASN A 103 -10.12 24.63 -12.67
C ASN A 103 -11.14 24.10 -11.64
N ASP A 104 -10.80 24.08 -10.35
CA ASP A 104 -11.70 23.70 -9.24
C ASP A 104 -12.28 22.28 -9.35
N PHE A 105 -11.56 21.36 -10.03
CA PHE A 105 -11.90 19.95 -10.26
C PHE A 105 -13.29 19.64 -10.87
N LYS A 106 -14.15 20.63 -11.14
CA LYS A 106 -15.54 20.43 -11.60
C LYS A 106 -15.65 19.64 -12.90
N ASP A 107 -14.67 19.79 -13.77
CA ASP A 107 -14.58 19.11 -15.07
C ASP A 107 -13.30 18.25 -15.17
N HIS A 108 -12.77 17.77 -14.04
CA HIS A 108 -11.56 16.95 -14.05
C HIS A 108 -11.83 15.60 -14.71
N ILE A 109 -11.22 15.42 -15.88
CA ILE A 109 -11.08 14.12 -16.54
C ILE A 109 -9.78 13.52 -16.03
N PRO A 110 -9.79 12.35 -15.36
CA PRO A 110 -8.56 11.75 -14.91
C PRO A 110 -7.68 11.34 -16.11
N ILE A 111 -6.35 11.43 -15.95
CA ILE A 111 -5.39 11.26 -17.06
C ILE A 111 -5.46 9.87 -17.67
N ASN A 112 -5.92 8.89 -16.90
CA ASN A 112 -6.13 7.54 -17.35
C ASN A 112 -7.23 7.46 -18.44
N ASP A 113 -8.29 8.26 -18.33
CA ASP A 113 -9.31 8.39 -19.38
C ASP A 113 -8.74 9.08 -20.62
N LEU A 114 -7.86 10.08 -20.43
CA LEU A 114 -7.12 10.69 -21.55
C LEU A 114 -6.20 9.68 -22.25
N PHE A 115 -5.56 8.78 -21.51
CA PHE A 115 -4.77 7.70 -22.09
C PHE A 115 -5.64 6.75 -22.92
N MET A 116 -6.81 6.34 -22.38
CA MET A 116 -7.76 5.47 -23.08
C MET A 116 -8.34 6.13 -24.34
N ASP A 117 -8.48 7.45 -24.33
CA ASP A 117 -8.88 8.28 -25.48
C ASP A 117 -7.72 8.59 -26.45
N GLU A 118 -6.53 8.03 -26.23
CA GLU A 118 -5.31 8.26 -27.02
C GLU A 118 -4.87 9.75 -27.07
N LYS A 119 -5.10 10.50 -25.99
CA LYS A 119 -4.80 11.94 -25.86
C LYS A 119 -3.55 12.24 -25.04
N THR A 120 -2.82 11.23 -24.58
CA THR A 120 -1.55 11.37 -23.88
C THR A 120 -0.35 11.28 -24.82
N LEU A 121 0.84 11.69 -24.37
CA LEU A 121 2.08 11.61 -25.17
C LEU A 121 2.39 10.18 -25.63
N PHE A 122 2.15 9.19 -24.77
CA PHE A 122 2.35 7.78 -25.09
C PHE A 122 1.06 7.01 -24.84
N THR A 123 0.55 6.35 -25.89
CA THR A 123 -0.72 5.61 -25.87
C THR A 123 -0.54 4.10 -26.01
N HIS A 124 0.66 3.66 -26.38
CA HIS A 124 1.03 2.25 -26.50
C HIS A 124 2.41 1.97 -25.90
N PRO A 125 2.60 0.78 -25.29
CA PRO A 125 1.60 -0.30 -25.15
C PRO A 125 0.58 -0.01 -24.03
N PRO A 126 -0.58 -0.70 -23.98
CA PRO A 126 -1.66 -0.43 -23.01
C PRO A 126 -1.21 -0.45 -21.55
N GLN A 127 -0.15 -1.20 -21.22
CA GLN A 127 0.45 -1.27 -19.90
C GLN A 127 1.00 0.08 -19.40
N LEU A 128 1.28 1.04 -20.29
CA LEU A 128 1.66 2.41 -19.90
C LEU A 128 0.55 3.13 -19.11
N TYR A 129 -0.70 2.67 -19.22
CA TYR A 129 -1.80 3.08 -18.36
C TYR A 129 -1.40 3.11 -16.88
N HIS A 130 -0.68 2.09 -16.40
CA HIS A 130 -0.28 2.00 -14.99
C HIS A 130 0.69 3.12 -14.58
N PHE A 131 1.52 3.60 -15.50
CA PHE A 131 2.47 4.69 -15.23
C PHE A 131 1.71 6.00 -15.07
N TYR A 132 0.81 6.29 -16.02
CA TYR A 132 -0.06 7.45 -15.97
C TYR A 132 -0.93 7.49 -14.72
N HIS A 133 -1.62 6.38 -14.44
CA HIS A 133 -2.47 6.22 -13.27
C HIS A 133 -1.69 6.44 -11.97
N HIS A 134 -0.51 5.84 -11.84
CA HIS A 134 0.32 6.00 -10.65
C HIS A 134 0.76 7.46 -10.44
N PHE A 135 1.30 8.12 -11.48
CA PHE A 135 1.75 9.50 -11.34
C PHE A 135 0.60 10.47 -11.08
N GLU A 136 -0.57 10.27 -11.68
CA GLU A 136 -1.75 11.05 -11.32
C GLU A 136 -2.12 10.87 -9.84
N HIS A 137 -2.13 9.65 -9.32
CA HIS A 137 -2.36 9.40 -7.89
C HIS A 137 -1.29 10.03 -6.99
N LEU A 138 -0.02 9.99 -7.40
CA LEU A 138 1.07 10.66 -6.69
C LEU A 138 0.79 12.15 -6.50
N PHE A 139 0.42 12.85 -7.58
CA PHE A 139 0.21 14.29 -7.54
C PHE A 139 -1.15 14.69 -6.96
N SER A 140 -2.21 13.92 -7.23
CA SER A 140 -3.60 14.26 -6.84
C SER A 140 -4.02 13.69 -5.50
N THR A 141 -3.31 12.70 -4.96
CA THR A 141 -3.66 12.03 -3.69
C THR A 141 -2.53 12.14 -2.68
N TYR A 142 -1.37 11.53 -2.95
CA TYR A 142 -0.31 11.37 -1.94
C TYR A 142 0.31 12.70 -1.54
N LEU A 143 0.76 13.51 -2.51
CA LEU A 143 1.37 14.80 -2.21
C LEU A 143 0.37 15.77 -1.57
N LEU A 144 -0.87 15.82 -2.07
CA LEU A 144 -1.90 16.66 -1.46
C LEU A 144 -2.18 16.24 -0.01
N GLN A 145 -2.34 14.94 0.26
CA GLN A 145 -2.53 14.45 1.63
C GLN A 145 -1.35 14.83 2.53
N ILE A 146 -0.10 14.58 2.09
CA ILE A 146 1.11 14.93 2.83
C ILE A 146 1.20 16.44 3.12
N GLU A 147 0.94 17.29 2.12
CA GLU A 147 0.98 18.74 2.26
C GLU A 147 -0.03 19.26 3.29
N HIS A 148 -1.21 18.66 3.34
CA HIS A 148 -2.23 18.98 4.34
C HIS A 148 -1.81 18.51 5.73
N MET A 149 -1.30 17.27 5.84
CA MET A 149 -0.85 16.68 7.10
C MET A 149 0.35 17.43 7.70
N LEU A 150 1.27 17.95 6.90
CA LEU A 150 2.38 18.79 7.38
C LEU A 150 1.92 20.08 8.07
N LYS A 151 0.74 20.59 7.71
CA LYS A 151 0.17 21.86 8.20
C LYS A 151 -0.78 21.68 9.40
N HIS A 152 -1.18 20.46 9.72
CA HIS A 152 -2.07 20.21 10.87
C HIS A 152 -1.38 20.48 12.21
N GLY A 153 -2.17 20.80 13.24
CA GLY A 153 -1.66 21.13 14.58
C GLY A 153 -1.75 19.99 15.61
N ARG A 154 -2.43 18.89 15.28
CA ARG A 154 -2.63 17.77 16.23
C ARG A 154 -1.58 16.71 16.02
N HIS A 155 -0.98 16.24 17.10
CA HIS A 155 -0.04 15.13 17.08
C HIS A 155 -0.73 13.84 17.54
N ARG A 156 -0.28 12.70 17.03
CA ARG A 156 -0.67 11.35 17.45
C ARG A 156 0.59 10.58 17.84
N ASP A 157 0.53 9.84 18.93
CA ASP A 157 1.56 8.84 19.23
C ASP A 157 1.20 7.54 18.50
N LEU A 158 2.17 6.93 17.83
CA LEU A 158 1.94 5.64 17.18
C LEU A 158 1.72 4.52 18.21
N ASP A 159 2.17 4.69 19.46
CA ASP A 159 1.86 3.77 20.56
C ASP A 159 0.41 3.84 21.05
N ASP A 160 -0.37 4.86 20.67
CA ASP A 160 -1.77 5.01 21.08
C ASP A 160 -2.63 3.80 20.71
N VAL A 161 -2.24 3.03 19.67
CA VAL A 161 -2.95 1.81 19.28
C VAL A 161 -2.90 0.75 20.38
N PHE A 162 -1.83 0.69 21.18
CA PHE A 162 -1.62 -0.31 22.22
C PHE A 162 -2.32 0.01 23.54
N GLU A 163 -2.95 1.17 23.65
CA GLU A 163 -3.79 1.53 24.79
C GLU A 163 -5.16 0.84 24.72
N ASP A 164 -5.56 0.33 23.55
CA ASP A 164 -6.67 -0.60 23.44
C ASP A 164 -6.27 -1.95 24.04
N GLU A 165 -7.07 -2.46 24.98
CA GLU A 165 -6.87 -3.76 25.62
C GLU A 165 -6.77 -4.91 24.60
N LYS A 166 -7.34 -4.76 23.40
CA LYS A 166 -7.17 -5.72 22.32
C LYS A 166 -5.70 -5.85 21.89
N TYR A 167 -4.91 -4.78 21.87
CA TYR A 167 -3.54 -4.78 21.32
C TYR A 167 -2.44 -4.67 22.38
N LYS A 168 -2.79 -4.48 23.65
CA LYS A 168 -1.85 -4.28 24.75
C LYS A 168 -0.74 -5.33 24.86
N ASP A 169 -1.07 -6.60 24.64
CA ASP A 169 -0.11 -7.73 24.67
C ASP A 169 0.96 -7.63 23.57
N LEU A 170 0.69 -6.89 22.48
CA LEU A 170 1.62 -6.71 21.37
C LEU A 170 2.64 -5.60 21.60
N LYS A 171 2.39 -4.67 22.55
CA LYS A 171 3.22 -3.48 22.76
C LYS A 171 4.70 -3.81 22.97
N LEU A 172 4.98 -4.82 23.80
CA LEU A 172 6.35 -5.24 24.11
C LEU A 172 7.03 -6.01 22.98
N ALA A 173 6.24 -6.61 22.08
CA ALA A 173 6.76 -7.33 20.92
C ALA A 173 6.95 -6.41 19.71
N CYS A 174 6.43 -5.17 19.74
CA CYS A 174 6.54 -4.22 18.64
C CYS A 174 7.98 -3.71 18.53
N ILE A 175 8.63 -4.01 17.40
CA ILE A 175 10.03 -3.65 17.13
C ILE A 175 10.16 -2.44 16.20
N SER A 176 9.17 -2.17 15.35
CA SER A 176 9.14 -0.96 14.53
C SER A 176 7.72 -0.48 14.23
N LYS A 177 7.60 0.83 13.97
CA LYS A 177 6.37 1.54 13.63
C LYS A 177 6.70 2.55 12.55
N GLU A 178 6.12 2.40 11.37
CA GLU A 178 6.47 3.23 10.21
C GLU A 178 5.23 3.78 9.55
N LEU A 179 5.24 5.09 9.24
CA LEU A 179 4.22 5.68 8.39
C LEU A 179 4.50 5.31 6.95
N THR A 180 3.49 4.80 6.25
CA THR A 180 3.67 4.39 4.85
C THR A 180 2.35 4.32 4.09
N TYR A 181 2.45 4.43 2.76
CA TYR A 181 1.40 4.04 1.83
C TYR A 181 1.65 2.64 1.27
N VAL A 182 2.83 2.08 1.47
CA VAL A 182 3.28 0.84 0.83
C VAL A 182 3.55 -0.21 1.90
N TRP A 183 3.01 -1.40 1.68
CA TRP A 183 3.43 -2.59 2.40
C TRP A 183 3.41 -3.79 1.47
N HIS A 184 3.89 -4.93 1.97
CA HIS A 184 4.17 -6.19 1.27
C HIS A 184 3.31 -6.53 0.04
N SER A 185 2.00 -6.25 0.04
CA SER A 185 1.08 -6.63 -1.03
C SER A 185 0.33 -5.47 -1.68
N THR A 186 0.55 -4.21 -1.27
CA THR A 186 -0.29 -3.09 -1.72
C THR A 186 0.32 -1.72 -1.55
N ILE A 187 -0.10 -0.80 -2.44
CA ILE A 187 0.00 0.64 -2.25
C ILE A 187 -1.40 1.17 -1.97
N SER A 188 -1.62 1.68 -0.76
CA SER A 188 -2.89 2.26 -0.35
C SER A 188 -3.02 3.72 -0.79
N ASN A 189 -4.26 4.19 -0.89
CA ASN A 189 -4.58 5.61 -1.07
C ASN A 189 -4.67 6.39 0.25
N ARG A 190 -4.48 5.72 1.39
CA ARG A 190 -4.51 6.31 2.73
C ARG A 190 -3.21 6.04 3.45
N LEU A 191 -2.73 7.05 4.16
CA LEU A 191 -1.57 6.88 5.01
C LEU A 191 -1.89 5.92 6.15
N SER A 192 -1.06 4.89 6.27
CA SER A 192 -1.16 3.85 7.28
C SER A 192 0.07 3.86 8.18
N VAL A 193 0.00 3.05 9.23
CA VAL A 193 1.11 2.70 10.09
C VAL A 193 1.36 1.21 9.90
N LEU A 194 2.58 0.84 9.49
CA LEU A 194 3.06 -0.52 9.49
C LEU A 194 3.69 -0.81 10.85
N TYR A 195 3.12 -1.76 11.59
CA TYR A 195 3.64 -2.24 12.86
C TYR A 195 4.35 -3.57 12.63
N THR A 196 5.63 -3.64 12.94
CA THR A 196 6.39 -4.89 12.89
C THR A 196 6.62 -5.41 14.30
N PHE A 197 6.43 -6.71 14.47
CA PHE A 197 6.51 -7.39 15.75
C PHE A 197 7.49 -8.57 15.69
N GLU A 198 8.21 -8.80 16.78
CA GLU A 198 8.88 -10.08 17.01
C GLU A 198 7.84 -11.18 17.25
N LEU A 199 8.02 -12.34 16.62
CA LEU A 199 7.16 -13.51 16.78
C LEU A 199 7.64 -14.40 17.94
N GLY A 200 7.48 -13.89 19.16
CA GLY A 200 7.73 -14.62 20.42
C GLY A 200 6.49 -15.34 20.97
N GLU A 201 6.59 -15.91 22.18
CA GLU A 201 5.49 -16.66 22.80
C GLU A 201 4.21 -15.82 22.96
N SER A 202 4.32 -14.60 23.50
CA SER A 202 3.17 -13.73 23.78
C SER A 202 2.49 -13.22 22.51
N SER A 203 3.27 -12.76 21.53
CA SER A 203 2.72 -12.23 20.27
C SER A 203 2.16 -13.34 19.38
N LYS A 204 2.78 -14.53 19.38
CA LYS A 204 2.21 -15.73 18.76
C LYS A 204 0.89 -16.14 19.42
N ALA A 205 0.83 -16.14 20.76
CA ALA A 205 -0.41 -16.43 21.47
C ALA A 205 -1.51 -15.41 21.13
N TRP A 206 -1.16 -14.14 20.92
CA TRP A 206 -2.10 -13.12 20.45
C TRP A 206 -2.62 -13.40 19.03
N LEU A 207 -1.74 -13.73 18.08
CA LEU A 207 -2.12 -14.07 16.72
C LEU A 207 -3.05 -15.29 16.67
N LEU A 208 -2.77 -16.32 17.48
CA LEU A 208 -3.59 -17.53 17.56
C LEU A 208 -5.00 -17.31 18.14
N LYS A 209 -5.28 -16.15 18.75
CA LYS A 209 -6.65 -15.78 19.18
C LYS A 209 -7.52 -15.28 18.02
N GLN A 210 -6.93 -14.93 16.88
CA GLN A 210 -7.67 -14.42 15.73
C GLN A 210 -8.26 -15.59 14.92
N GLU A 211 -9.48 -15.43 14.42
CA GLU A 211 -10.20 -16.49 13.70
C GLU A 211 -9.52 -16.83 12.37
N ASP A 212 -9.13 -15.81 11.60
CA ASP A 212 -8.48 -15.96 10.30
C ASP A 212 -7.60 -14.74 9.99
N VAL A 213 -6.79 -14.84 8.93
CA VAL A 213 -5.84 -13.78 8.53
C VAL A 213 -6.51 -12.49 8.04
N PHE A 214 -7.82 -12.50 7.77
CA PHE A 214 -8.60 -11.33 7.36
C PHE A 214 -9.45 -10.76 8.51
N GLY A 215 -9.59 -11.50 9.61
CA GLY A 215 -10.37 -11.13 10.80
C GLY A 215 -9.62 -10.27 11.83
N LEU A 216 -8.58 -9.55 11.43
CA LEU A 216 -7.60 -8.93 12.36
C LEU A 216 -8.07 -7.60 13.02
N SER A 217 -9.31 -7.15 12.74
CA SER A 217 -9.92 -5.89 13.22
C SER A 217 -9.23 -4.64 12.68
N ASP A 218 -8.82 -3.68 13.53
CA ASP A 218 -8.28 -2.39 13.08
C ASP A 218 -6.80 -2.46 12.67
N LEU A 219 -6.14 -3.57 12.97
CA LEU A 219 -4.85 -3.95 12.43
C LEU A 219 -5.11 -5.07 11.43
N GLU A 220 -4.73 -4.89 10.17
CA GLU A 220 -5.02 -5.80 9.05
C GLU A 220 -3.74 -6.21 8.32
N ASP A 221 -3.89 -6.95 7.21
CA ASP A 221 -2.82 -7.28 6.28
C ASP A 221 -1.60 -7.96 6.93
N LEU A 222 -1.82 -9.16 7.46
CA LEU A 222 -0.76 -9.98 8.05
C LEU A 222 0.32 -10.31 7.02
N ALA A 223 1.58 -10.05 7.38
CA ALA A 223 2.72 -10.69 6.74
C ALA A 223 3.59 -11.40 7.76
N LEU A 224 4.19 -12.53 7.37
CA LEU A 224 5.17 -13.27 8.16
C LEU A 224 6.54 -13.15 7.49
N TYR A 225 7.58 -13.03 8.32
CA TYR A 225 8.95 -12.84 7.85
C TYR A 225 9.90 -13.84 8.50
N LYS A 226 10.93 -14.20 7.73
CA LYS A 226 12.20 -14.70 8.26
C LYS A 226 13.24 -13.59 8.10
N ASP A 227 13.64 -13.01 9.23
CA ASP A 227 14.53 -11.86 9.26
C ASP A 227 13.92 -10.69 8.47
N ASP A 228 14.43 -10.39 7.28
CA ASP A 228 13.93 -9.32 6.41
C ASP A 228 13.20 -9.87 5.16
N GLU A 229 13.10 -11.20 5.01
CA GLU A 229 12.42 -11.85 3.88
C GLU A 229 10.96 -12.16 4.21
N ILE A 230 10.04 -11.73 3.34
CA ILE A 230 8.62 -12.05 3.44
C ILE A 230 8.39 -13.51 3.03
N LEU A 231 7.72 -14.28 3.89
CA LEU A 231 7.30 -15.66 3.62
C LEU A 231 5.83 -15.74 3.20
N PHE A 232 5.01 -14.90 3.81
CA PHE A 232 3.57 -14.87 3.64
C PHE A 232 3.07 -13.44 3.69
N SER A 233 2.07 -13.12 2.89
CA SER A 233 1.33 -11.85 2.95
C SER A 233 -0.14 -12.04 2.66
N SER A 234 -1.01 -11.39 3.41
CA SER A 234 -2.45 -11.31 3.14
C SER A 234 -2.87 -9.87 2.86
N ASN A 235 -3.86 -9.70 1.99
CA ASN A 235 -4.57 -8.45 1.73
C ASN A 235 -6.03 -8.63 2.12
N THR A 236 -6.45 -7.96 3.20
CA THR A 236 -7.81 -8.04 3.74
C THR A 236 -8.84 -7.43 2.80
N HIS A 237 -8.49 -6.35 2.09
CA HIS A 237 -9.41 -5.66 1.18
C HIS A 237 -9.81 -6.54 0.00
N GLU A 238 -8.82 -7.21 -0.61
CA GLU A 238 -9.01 -8.09 -1.76
C GLU A 238 -9.35 -9.53 -1.35
N LYS A 239 -9.25 -9.86 -0.05
CA LYS A 239 -9.30 -11.23 0.48
C LYS A 239 -8.33 -12.16 -0.26
N MET A 240 -7.13 -11.67 -0.54
CA MET A 240 -6.09 -12.43 -1.23
C MET A 240 -4.93 -12.75 -0.28
N TYR A 241 -4.20 -13.82 -0.56
CA TYR A 241 -2.95 -14.10 0.13
C TYR A 241 -1.92 -14.70 -0.82
N LYS A 242 -0.66 -14.58 -0.43
CA LYS A 242 0.49 -15.09 -1.18
C LYS A 242 1.39 -15.90 -0.24
N ASP A 243 1.71 -17.14 -0.63
CA ASP A 243 2.89 -17.87 -0.13
C ASP A 243 4.05 -17.50 -1.06
N VAL A 244 5.00 -16.72 -0.55
CA VAL A 244 6.08 -16.17 -1.38
C VAL A 244 7.04 -17.27 -1.86
N ARG A 245 7.06 -18.44 -1.22
CA ARG A 245 7.93 -19.57 -1.61
C ARG A 245 7.44 -20.26 -2.89
N THR A 246 6.14 -20.27 -3.12
CA THR A 246 5.54 -20.88 -4.32
C THR A 246 5.34 -19.87 -5.44
N ASP A 247 5.47 -18.57 -5.15
CA ASP A 247 5.20 -17.44 -6.05
C ASP A 247 3.78 -17.52 -6.68
N GLU A 248 2.87 -18.23 -6.00
CA GLU A 248 1.48 -18.38 -6.39
C GLU A 248 0.61 -17.39 -5.59
N ASP A 249 -0.18 -16.59 -6.31
CA ASP A 249 -1.21 -15.74 -5.72
C ASP A 249 -2.52 -16.54 -5.59
N TYR A 250 -3.06 -16.60 -4.37
CA TYR A 250 -4.30 -17.31 -4.10
C TYR A 250 -5.41 -16.30 -3.82
N SER A 251 -6.40 -16.25 -4.72
CA SER A 251 -7.62 -15.47 -4.51
C SER A 251 -8.64 -16.26 -3.71
N TYR A 252 -9.17 -15.70 -2.62
CA TYR A 252 -10.40 -16.20 -2.00
C TYR A 252 -11.60 -15.71 -2.84
N LEU A 253 -11.83 -16.31 -4.01
CA LEU A 253 -13.06 -16.03 -4.75
C LEU A 253 -14.15 -16.99 -4.30
N GLU A 254 -15.18 -16.36 -3.72
CA GLU A 254 -16.53 -16.87 -3.57
C GLU A 254 -17.07 -17.31 -4.95
N ASP A 255 -17.37 -18.60 -5.09
CA ASP A 255 -18.40 -19.10 -6.02
C ASP A 255 -19.67 -19.45 -5.22
#